data_AF-A0A942Y1I5-F1
#
_entry.id   AF-A0A942Y1I5-F1
#
_cell.length_a   1.000
_cell.length_b   1.000
_cell.length_c   1.000
_cell.angle_alpha   90.00
_cell.angle_beta   90.00
_cell.angle_gamma   90.00
#
_symmetry.space_group_name_H-M   'P 1'
#
loop_
_entity.id
_entity.type
_entity.pdbx_description
1 polymer ?
#
loop_
_entity_poly.entity_id
_entity_poly.type
_entity_poly.pdbx_seq_one_letter_code
_entity_poly.pdbx_strand_id
1 'polypeptide(L)'
;MSRNTVTALLNECRQLGLIKTIEKGYELTAGCFINHSIRKTDAGIYKEICDFCKVKGVAVPKRNKSALSVLLTKYNAIDVPNTEPISLTYQLDKRCKTLPEKVSLPYFIKALDMQEQYREILELENEKFTGFDFI
;
A
#
# COMPACT_ATOMS: atom_id res chain seq x y z
N MET A 1 13.28 -7.91 -17.21
CA MET A 1 13.20 -6.49 -16.79
C MET A 1 14.31 -5.69 -17.48
N SER A 2 14.04 -4.46 -17.91
CA SER A 2 15.06 -3.59 -18.52
C SER A 2 15.98 -2.96 -17.46
N ARG A 3 17.20 -2.55 -17.84
CA ARG A 3 18.09 -1.78 -16.95
C ARG A 3 17.44 -0.49 -16.45
N ASN A 4 16.67 0.19 -17.30
CA ASN A 4 15.96 1.42 -16.93
C ASN A 4 14.90 1.16 -15.86
N THR A 5 14.19 0.04 -15.96
CA THR A 5 13.20 -0.39 -14.97
C THR A 5 13.85 -0.67 -13.61
N VAL A 6 14.98 -1.39 -13.60
CA VAL A 6 15.70 -1.70 -12.35
C VAL A 6 16.21 -0.41 -11.68
N THR A 7 16.76 0.53 -12.45
CA THR A 7 17.21 1.82 -11.93
C THR A 7 16.05 2.64 -11.35
N ALA A 8 14.90 2.67 -12.01
CA ALA A 8 13.72 3.38 -11.51
C ALA A 8 13.24 2.79 -10.18
N LEU A 9 13.16 1.46 -10.07
CA LEU A 9 12.77 0.77 -8.84
C LEU A 9 13.77 1.01 -7.70
N LEU A 10 15.07 0.94 -7.98
CA LEU A 10 16.10 1.24 -6.97
C LEU A 10 16.00 2.70 -6.49
N ASN A 11 15.72 3.64 -7.39
CA ASN A 11 15.52 5.04 -7.02
C ASN A 11 14.25 5.24 -6.19
N GLU A 12 13.14 4.57 -6.52
CA GLU A 12 11.94 4.58 -5.68
C GLU A 12 12.25 4.01 -4.29
N CYS A 13 12.94 2.87 -4.20
CA CYS A 13 13.33 2.27 -2.93
C CYS A 13 14.21 3.21 -2.09
N ARG A 14 15.14 3.94 -2.71
CA ARG A 14 15.94 4.97 -2.01
C ARG A 14 15.08 6.14 -1.53
N GLN A 15 14.16 6.65 -2.36
CA GLN A 15 13.26 7.75 -1.99
C GLN A 15 12.29 7.37 -0.87
N LEU A 16 11.90 6.11 -0.82
CA LEU A 16 11.10 5.54 0.25
C LEU A 16 11.94 5.23 1.49
N GLY A 17 13.26 5.40 1.47
CA GLY A 17 14.10 5.07 2.61
C GLY A 17 14.06 3.59 2.95
N LEU A 18 13.94 2.72 1.93
CA LEU A 18 14.00 1.25 2.03
C LEU A 18 15.44 0.73 1.92
N ILE A 19 16.27 1.49 1.22
CA ILE A 19 17.68 1.19 0.99
C ILE A 19 18.53 2.45 1.09
N LYS A 20 19.76 2.29 1.58
CA LYS A 20 20.82 3.31 1.51
C LYS A 20 21.96 2.80 0.63
N THR A 21 22.55 3.68 -0.16
CA THR A 21 23.71 3.33 -0.99
C THR A 21 24.94 3.16 -0.10
N ILE A 22 25.74 2.13 -0.37
CA ILE A 22 27.06 1.89 0.24
C ILE A 22 28.10 1.75 -0.87
N GLU A 23 29.39 1.73 -0.51
CA GLU A 23 30.51 1.72 -1.47
C GLU A 23 30.38 0.64 -2.56
N LYS A 24 29.82 -0.53 -2.22
CA LYS A 24 29.66 -1.68 -3.14
C LYS A 24 28.24 -2.23 -3.18
N GLY A 25 27.22 -1.37 -3.10
CA GLY A 25 25.83 -1.79 -3.27
C GLY A 25 24.82 -1.01 -2.44
N TYR A 26 23.87 -1.72 -1.84
CA TYR A 26 22.80 -1.16 -1.03
C TYR A 26 22.67 -1.90 0.29
N GLU A 27 22.39 -1.18 1.37
CA GLU A 27 22.02 -1.72 2.67
C GLU A 27 20.51 -1.48 2.90
N LEU A 28 19.81 -2.48 3.43
CA LEU A 28 18.40 -2.36 3.83
C LEU A 28 18.29 -1.50 5.09
N THR A 29 17.44 -0.48 5.05
CA THR A 29 17.29 0.48 6.16
C THR A 29 16.18 0.11 7.14
N ALA A 30 15.31 -0.85 6.79
CA ALA A 30 14.23 -1.32 7.64
C ALA A 30 14.25 -2.84 7.80
N GLY A 31 14.31 -3.33 9.04
CA GLY A 31 14.30 -4.76 9.38
C GLY A 31 12.95 -5.46 9.15
N CYS A 32 11.88 -4.71 8.85
CA CYS A 32 10.53 -5.24 8.64
C CYS A 32 10.39 -6.18 7.43
N PHE A 33 11.36 -6.18 6.52
CA PHE A 33 11.39 -7.13 5.39
C PHE A 33 11.94 -8.50 5.76
N ILE A 34 12.67 -8.61 6.88
CA ILE A 34 13.41 -9.81 7.26
C ILE A 34 12.56 -10.75 8.12
N ASN A 35 11.57 -10.21 8.84
CA ASN A 35 10.75 -10.99 9.77
C ASN A 35 9.32 -11.19 9.23
N HIS A 36 9.09 -12.29 8.51
CA HIS A 36 7.78 -12.57 7.89
C HIS A 36 6.64 -12.69 8.92
N SER A 37 6.97 -12.98 10.19
CA SER A 37 6.04 -13.42 11.23
C SER A 37 5.21 -12.30 11.82
N ILE A 38 5.50 -11.04 11.47
CA ILE A 38 4.79 -9.88 12.02
C ILE A 38 4.40 -8.92 10.90
N ARG A 39 3.25 -9.19 10.29
CA ARG A 39 2.63 -8.37 9.24
C ARG A 39 1.31 -7.77 9.73
N LYS A 40 0.98 -6.57 9.26
CA LYS A 40 -0.34 -5.98 9.43
C LYS A 40 -1.40 -6.89 8.82
N THR A 41 -2.55 -6.90 9.46
CA THR A 41 -3.77 -7.55 8.96
C THR A 41 -4.61 -6.56 8.17
N ASP A 42 -5.58 -7.07 7.41
CA ASP A 42 -6.62 -6.23 6.77
C ASP A 42 -7.33 -5.34 7.80
N ALA A 43 -7.51 -5.81 9.03
CA ALA A 43 -8.11 -5.04 10.11
C ALA A 43 -7.19 -3.89 10.55
N GLY A 44 -5.88 -4.14 10.66
CA GLY A 44 -4.88 -3.13 10.97
C GLY A 44 -4.82 -2.01 9.92
N ILE A 45 -4.73 -2.37 8.63
CA ILE A 45 -4.75 -1.38 7.54
C ILE A 45 -6.03 -0.57 7.52
N TYR A 46 -7.18 -1.24 7.64
CA TYR A 46 -8.47 -0.55 7.64
C TYR A 46 -8.58 0.42 8.82
N LYS A 47 -8.14 0.01 10.02
CA LYS A 47 -8.13 0.86 11.20
C LYS A 47 -7.28 2.12 10.96
N GLU A 48 -6.09 1.97 10.39
CA GLU A 48 -5.21 3.11 10.08
C GLU A 48 -5.86 4.09 9.09
N ILE A 49 -6.51 3.59 8.03
CA ILE A 49 -7.27 4.44 7.10
C ILE A 49 -8.45 5.14 7.79
N CYS A 50 -9.20 4.43 8.63
CA CYS A 50 -10.29 5.03 9.39
C CYS A 50 -9.79 6.14 10.32
N ASP A 51 -8.67 5.93 11.00
CA ASP A 51 -8.10 6.91 11.91
C ASP A 51 -7.57 8.13 11.14
N PHE A 52 -6.93 7.93 9.98
CA PHE A 52 -6.59 9.01 9.05
C PHE A 52 -7.82 9.83 8.63
N CYS A 53 -8.90 9.17 8.21
CA CYS A 53 -10.13 9.85 7.79
C CYS A 53 -10.75 10.69 8.93
N LYS A 54 -10.77 10.15 10.15
CA LYS A 54 -11.27 10.86 11.34
C LYS A 54 -10.46 12.13 11.62
N VAL A 55 -9.13 12.05 11.54
CA VAL A 55 -8.24 13.21 11.74
C VAL A 55 -8.49 14.28 10.67
N LYS A 56 -8.79 13.87 9.43
CA LYS A 56 -9.13 14.78 8.33
C LYS A 56 -10.59 15.25 8.34
N GLY A 57 -11.42 14.78 9.27
CA GLY A 57 -12.82 15.17 9.38
C GLY A 57 -13.72 14.66 8.24
N VAL A 58 -13.35 13.56 7.57
CA VAL A 58 -14.14 12.97 6.49
C VAL A 58 -14.80 11.65 6.91
N ALA A 59 -15.88 11.28 6.23
CA ALA A 59 -16.58 10.03 6.50
C ALA A 59 -15.66 8.82 6.26
N VAL A 60 -15.69 7.85 7.19
CA VAL A 60 -14.91 6.62 7.05
C VAL A 60 -15.43 5.79 5.86
N PRO A 61 -14.52 5.23 5.02
CA PRO A 61 -14.93 4.46 3.86
C PRO A 61 -15.53 3.11 4.28
N LYS A 62 -16.42 2.56 3.45
CA LYS A 62 -16.85 1.16 3.61
C LYS A 62 -15.68 0.21 3.37
N ARG A 63 -15.67 -0.90 4.10
CA ARG A 63 -14.68 -1.97 3.93
C ARG A 63 -14.79 -2.60 2.54
N ASN A 64 -13.66 -2.90 1.91
CA ASN A 64 -13.54 -3.56 0.62
C ASN A 64 -12.33 -4.50 0.71
N LYS A 65 -12.57 -5.81 0.61
CA LYS A 65 -11.55 -6.84 0.83
C LYS A 65 -10.44 -6.78 -0.23
N SER A 66 -10.81 -6.67 -1.50
CA SER A 66 -9.89 -6.61 -2.63
C SER A 66 -8.95 -5.40 -2.52
N ALA A 67 -9.48 -4.23 -2.15
CA ALA A 67 -8.68 -3.02 -1.94
C ALA A 67 -7.74 -3.13 -0.71
N LEU A 68 -8.19 -3.74 0.39
CA LEU A 68 -7.33 -3.98 1.55
C LEU A 68 -6.18 -4.95 1.23
N SER A 69 -6.47 -6.00 0.45
CA SER A 69 -5.46 -6.93 -0.06
C SER A 69 -4.37 -6.22 -0.86
N VAL A 70 -4.75 -5.31 -1.78
CA VAL A 70 -3.78 -4.49 -2.53
C VAL A 70 -2.92 -3.65 -1.58
N LEU A 71 -3.52 -2.94 -0.63
CA LEU A 71 -2.78 -2.11 0.33
C LEU A 71 -1.77 -2.92 1.14
N LEU A 72 -2.13 -4.14 1.55
CA LEU A 72 -1.22 -5.04 2.26
C LEU A 72 -0.02 -5.49 1.44
N THR A 73 -0.06 -5.44 0.11
CA THR A 73 1.13 -5.80 -0.69
C THR A 73 2.29 -4.84 -0.41
N LYS A 74 2.01 -3.55 -0.16
CA LYS A 74 3.02 -2.51 0.06
C LYS A 74 3.15 -2.09 1.53
N TYR A 75 2.05 -2.05 2.28
CA TYR A 75 2.02 -1.47 3.63
C TYR A 75 1.85 -2.51 4.75
N ASN A 76 2.35 -3.74 4.56
CA ASN A 76 2.19 -4.81 5.55
C ASN A 76 3.09 -4.73 6.79
N ALA A 77 4.04 -3.79 6.86
CA ALA A 77 4.94 -3.73 8.01
C ALA A 77 4.22 -3.20 9.26
N ILE A 78 4.44 -3.86 10.41
CA ILE A 78 4.02 -3.36 11.73
C ILE A 78 5.09 -2.48 12.35
N ASP A 79 4.73 -1.72 13.38
CA ASP A 79 5.63 -0.87 14.18
C ASP A 79 6.48 0.13 13.39
N VAL A 80 6.07 0.43 12.16
CA VAL A 80 6.66 1.48 11.34
C VAL A 80 6.15 2.82 11.87
N PRO A 81 7.03 3.74 12.32
CA PRO A 81 6.62 5.06 12.74
C PRO A 81 5.91 5.82 11.61
N ASN A 82 4.86 6.57 11.94
CA ASN A 82 4.10 7.34 10.95
C ASN A 82 4.89 8.49 10.31
N THR A 83 6.09 8.79 10.81
CA THR A 83 7.04 9.75 10.22
C THR A 83 7.88 9.12 9.11
N GLU A 84 7.91 7.79 9.02
CA GLU A 84 8.74 7.10 8.03
C GLU A 84 8.06 7.08 6.66
N PRO A 85 8.81 7.32 5.56
CA PRO A 85 8.26 7.31 4.22
C PRO A 85 7.60 5.99 3.79
N ILE A 86 7.96 4.89 4.45
CA ILE A 86 7.39 3.56 4.20
C ILE A 86 6.03 3.34 4.89
N SER A 87 5.64 4.19 5.83
CA SER A 87 4.37 4.06 6.53
C SER A 87 3.19 4.47 5.64
N LEU A 88 2.04 3.81 5.84
CA LEU A 88 0.81 4.16 5.13
C LEU A 88 0.35 5.57 5.51
N THR A 89 0.34 5.91 6.80
CA THR A 89 -0.03 7.26 7.27
C THR A 89 0.82 8.35 6.62
N TYR A 90 2.16 8.23 6.56
CA TYR A 90 3.01 9.22 5.90
C TYR A 90 2.62 9.43 4.42
N GLN A 91 2.41 8.34 3.68
CA GLN A 91 2.04 8.42 2.27
C GLN A 91 0.65 9.03 2.08
N LEU A 92 -0.30 8.70 2.95
CA LEU A 92 -1.63 9.31 2.95
C LEU A 92 -1.55 10.81 3.21
N ASP A 93 -0.81 11.26 4.23
CA ASP A 93 -0.63 12.69 4.51
C ASP A 93 0.06 13.43 3.36
N LYS A 94 1.07 12.81 2.73
CA LYS A 94 1.80 13.39 1.61
C LYS A 94 0.90 13.59 0.38
N ARG A 95 0.06 12.61 0.06
CA ARG A 95 -0.68 12.55 -1.21
C ARG A 95 -2.15 13.01 -1.10
N CYS A 96 -2.76 12.86 0.06
CA CYS A 96 -4.17 13.16 0.31
C CYS A 96 -4.33 14.46 1.12
N LYS A 97 -3.74 15.56 0.65
CA LYS A 97 -3.79 16.87 1.33
C LYS A 97 -5.20 17.45 1.40
N THR A 98 -6.00 17.19 0.39
CA THR A 98 -7.40 17.62 0.29
C THR A 98 -8.24 16.40 -0.04
N LEU A 99 -9.17 16.05 0.84
CA LEU A 99 -10.05 14.90 0.67
C LEU A 99 -11.43 15.34 0.20
N PRO A 100 -12.11 14.55 -0.64
CA PRO A 100 -13.53 14.73 -0.87
C PRO A 100 -14.33 14.40 0.41
N GLU A 101 -15.55 14.93 0.51
CA GLU A 101 -16.46 14.70 1.65
C GLU A 101 -16.74 13.20 1.88
N LYS A 102 -16.77 12.43 0.78
CA LYS A 102 -16.94 10.97 0.78
C LYS A 102 -15.76 10.32 0.10
N VAL A 103 -15.07 9.46 0.82
CA VAL A 103 -13.94 8.66 0.34
C VAL A 103 -14.29 7.17 0.27
N SER A 104 -13.52 6.44 -0.53
CA SER A 104 -13.62 4.98 -0.65
C SER A 104 -12.22 4.37 -0.57
N LEU A 105 -12.10 3.07 -0.28
CA LEU A 105 -10.79 2.40 -0.34
C LEU A 105 -10.16 2.45 -1.75
N PRO A 106 -10.92 2.29 -2.86
CA PRO A 106 -10.40 2.53 -4.21
C PRO A 106 -9.88 3.96 -4.45
N TYR A 107 -10.43 4.98 -3.79
CA TYR A 107 -9.88 6.33 -3.85
C TYR A 107 -8.45 6.37 -3.30
N PHE A 108 -8.21 5.73 -2.14
CA PHE A 108 -6.87 5.67 -1.55
C PHE A 108 -5.90 4.84 -2.39
N ILE A 109 -6.35 3.74 -2.99
CA ILE A 109 -5.57 2.97 -3.97
C ILE A 109 -5.05 3.88 -5.10
N LYS A 110 -5.93 4.68 -5.69
CA LYS A 110 -5.56 5.63 -6.75
C LYS A 110 -4.61 6.71 -6.24
N ALA A 111 -4.87 7.29 -5.07
CA ALA A 111 -4.00 8.31 -4.49
C ALA A 111 -2.58 7.77 -4.19
N LEU A 112 -2.48 6.49 -3.82
CA LEU A 112 -1.22 5.80 -3.54
C LEU A 112 -0.56 5.20 -4.79
N ASP A 113 -1.13 5.42 -5.98
CA ASP A 113 -0.65 4.94 -7.27
C ASP A 113 -0.59 3.39 -7.35
N MET A 114 -1.64 2.73 -6.87
CA MET A 114 -1.77 1.26 -6.80
C MET A 114 -2.92 0.72 -7.69
N GLN A 115 -3.41 1.52 -8.64
CA GLN A 115 -4.58 1.18 -9.46
C GLN A 115 -4.40 -0.05 -10.36
N GLU A 116 -3.20 -0.29 -10.89
CA GLU A 116 -2.94 -1.46 -11.75
C GLU A 116 -3.11 -2.76 -10.96
N GLN A 117 -2.46 -2.83 -9.79
CA GLN A 117 -2.54 -3.97 -8.89
C GLN A 117 -3.99 -4.24 -8.45
N TYR A 118 -4.78 -3.18 -8.28
CA TYR A 118 -6.19 -3.33 -7.95
C TYR A 118 -7.03 -3.86 -9.12
N ARG A 119 -6.75 -3.45 -10.35
CA ARG A 119 -7.40 -4.03 -11.54
C ARG A 119 -7.08 -5.51 -11.69
N GLU A 120 -5.82 -5.90 -11.53
CA GLU A 120 -5.40 -7.30 -11.60
C GLU A 120 -6.16 -8.16 -10.57
N ILE A 121 -6.33 -7.70 -9.33
CA ILE A 121 -7.11 -8.44 -8.32
C ILE A 121 -8.58 -8.56 -8.71
N LEU A 122 -9.20 -7.51 -9.25
CA LEU A 122 -10.60 -7.54 -9.67
C LEU A 122 -10.81 -8.49 -10.86
N GLU A 123 -9.88 -8.52 -11.81
CA GLU A 123 -9.90 -9.45 -12.94
C GLU A 123 -9.80 -10.90 -12.47
N LEU A 124 -8.86 -11.20 -11.55
CA LEU A 124 -8.73 -12.52 -10.94
C LEU A 124 -9.97 -12.95 -10.14
N GLU A 125 -10.66 -12.02 -9.50
CA GLU A 125 -11.93 -12.31 -8.83
C GLU A 125 -13.01 -12.65 -9.85
N ASN A 126 -13.16 -11.86 -10.93
CA ASN A 126 -14.14 -12.12 -11.98
C ASN A 126 -13.92 -13.47 -12.68
N GLU A 127 -12.66 -13.80 -13.02
CA GLU A 127 -12.32 -15.09 -13.65
C GLU A 127 -12.69 -16.28 -12.76
N LYS A 128 -12.45 -16.17 -11.44
CA LYS A 128 -12.86 -17.20 -10.47
C LYS A 128 -14.36 -17.40 -10.42
N PHE A 129 -15.16 -16.35 -10.59
CA PHE A 129 -16.63 -16.48 -10.60
C PHE A 129 -17.16 -17.06 -11.91
N THR A 130 -16.50 -16.80 -13.05
CA THR A 130 -16.89 -17.40 -14.34
C THR A 130 -16.46 -18.87 -14.50
N GLY A 131 -15.51 -19.34 -13.68
CA GLY A 131 -15.03 -20.74 -13.70
C GLY A 131 -15.88 -21.75 -12.93
N PHE A 132 -16.99 -21.32 -12.32
CA PHE A 132 -17.95 -22.19 -11.61
C PHE A 132 -19.27 -22.43 -12.36
N ASP A 133 -19.45 -21.83 -13.54
CA ASP A 133 -20.51 -22.25 -14.44
C ASP A 133 -20.03 -23.51 -15.20
N PHE A 134 -20.86 -24.56 -15.21
CA PHE A 134 -20.69 -25.91 -15.79
C PHE A 134 -20.11 -27.02 -14.88
N ILE A 135 -20.92 -27.51 -13.93
CA ILE A 135 -21.26 -28.95 -13.79
C ILE A 135 -22.74 -29.05 -13.42
#